data_AF-A0A9Y1BJ13-F1
#
_entry.id   AF-A0A9Y1BJ13-F1
#
_cell.length_a   1.000
_cell.length_b   1.000
_cell.length_c   1.000
_cell.angle_alpha   90.00
_cell.angle_beta   90.00
_cell.angle_gamma   90.00
#
_symmetry.space_group_name_H-M   'P 1'
#
loop_
_entity.id
_entity.type
_entity.pdbx_description
1 polymer ?
#
loop_
_entity_poly.entity_id
_entity_poly.type
_entity_poly.pdbx_seq_one_letter_code
_entity_poly.pdbx_strand_id
1 'polypeptide(L)'
;MRCLNKLLIFTILFLPVIFVTPIHSYDNGIQDNDLVSFGYHLLVDGKTIEYYDSSIPKKILFNENNIKPIGLYTRMLGMKIGEKRNFDVPPEEGFDASDPDYGYLAGKLLHYQNVEIYGVEGVSSTTSSPSGNFNFLKFIIVLSGIGGSLVLIYCGFKVYPKLFFKKCSICNKKAIGKCSKCGQSYCIHCFRNGCPSCNGRTLVRFKK
;
A
#
# COMPACT_ATOMS: atom_id res chain seq x y z
N MET A 1 -47.41 23.15 4.16
CA MET A 1 -46.64 23.05 2.90
C MET A 1 -45.47 24.02 2.96
N ARG A 2 -44.23 23.52 3.05
CA ARG A 2 -42.99 24.11 2.50
C ARG A 2 -41.81 23.23 2.88
N CYS A 3 -41.28 22.59 1.84
CA CYS A 3 -39.99 21.94 1.65
C CYS A 3 -38.98 22.01 2.80
N LEU A 4 -38.51 20.86 3.27
CA LEU A 4 -37.09 20.65 3.51
C LEU A 4 -36.76 19.16 3.47
N ASN A 5 -36.75 18.62 2.26
CA ASN A 5 -36.19 17.31 1.95
C ASN A 5 -34.66 17.47 2.04
N LYS A 6 -34.09 17.25 3.24
CA LYS A 6 -32.63 17.18 3.41
C LYS A 6 -32.17 15.85 2.83
N LEU A 7 -31.97 15.91 1.53
CA LEU A 7 -31.20 15.02 0.69
C LEU A 7 -29.93 14.61 1.45
N LEU A 8 -29.96 13.40 1.98
CA LEU A 8 -28.84 12.73 2.62
C LEU A 8 -27.95 12.27 1.46
N ILE A 9 -27.14 13.19 0.94
CA ILE A 9 -26.11 12.92 -0.06
C ILE A 9 -25.08 12.04 0.63
N PHE A 10 -25.26 10.73 0.49
CA PHE A 10 -24.25 9.72 0.75
C PHE A 10 -23.18 9.90 -0.34
N THR A 11 -22.25 10.82 -0.13
CA THR A 11 -20.98 10.86 -0.86
C THR A 11 -20.24 9.58 -0.52
N ILE A 12 -20.48 8.55 -1.33
CA ILE A 12 -19.60 7.39 -1.44
C ILE A 12 -18.31 7.94 -2.03
N LEU A 13 -17.39 8.30 -1.14
CA LEU A 13 -15.98 8.53 -1.46
C LEU A 13 -15.47 7.23 -2.09
N PHE A 14 -15.49 7.20 -3.42
CA PHE A 14 -14.77 6.23 -4.23
C PHE A 14 -13.27 6.49 -3.97
N LEU A 15 -12.77 5.93 -2.87
CA LEU A 15 -11.34 5.83 -2.66
C LEU A 15 -10.80 4.99 -3.82
N PRO A 16 -9.84 5.49 -4.61
CA PRO A 16 -9.18 4.64 -5.58
C PRO A 16 -8.63 3.46 -4.81
N VAL A 17 -9.06 2.26 -5.18
CA VAL A 17 -8.42 1.02 -4.75
C VAL A 17 -7.03 1.08 -5.39
N ILE A 18 -6.08 1.65 -4.66
CA ILE A 18 -4.67 1.56 -5.00
C ILE A 18 -4.36 0.07 -4.82
N PHE A 19 -4.36 -0.65 -5.93
CA PHE A 19 -3.76 -1.97 -6.01
C PHE A 19 -2.28 -1.77 -5.73
N VAL A 20 -1.91 -1.82 -4.45
CA VAL A 20 -0.54 -2.06 -4.04
C VAL A 20 -0.26 -3.49 -4.47
N THR A 21 0.31 -3.65 -5.67
CA THR A 21 0.92 -4.92 -6.02
C THR A 21 1.98 -5.17 -4.94
N PRO A 22 1.98 -6.33 -4.28
CA PRO A 22 3.05 -6.68 -3.39
C PRO A 22 4.32 -6.74 -4.25
N ILE A 23 5.15 -5.70 -4.14
CA ILE A 23 6.53 -5.78 -4.58
C ILE A 23 7.13 -6.79 -3.61
N HIS A 24 7.19 -8.06 -4.02
CA HIS A 24 8.02 -9.03 -3.34
C HIS A 24 9.44 -8.47 -3.42
N SER A 25 9.89 -7.86 -2.31
CA SER A 25 11.24 -7.34 -2.21
C SER A 25 12.18 -8.53 -2.30
N TYR A 26 12.69 -8.79 -3.51
CA TYR A 26 13.80 -9.69 -3.74
C TYR A 26 15.06 -9.00 -3.17
N ASP A 27 15.14 -8.93 -1.84
CA ASP A 27 16.18 -8.17 -1.13
C ASP A 27 17.59 -8.72 -1.40
N ASN A 28 17.67 -10.01 -1.75
CA ASN A 28 18.90 -10.73 -2.04
C ASN A 28 19.27 -10.77 -3.54
N GLY A 29 18.44 -10.19 -4.43
CA GLY A 29 18.63 -10.25 -5.88
C GLY A 29 18.35 -11.63 -6.49
N ILE A 30 18.54 -11.75 -7.80
CA ILE A 30 18.25 -12.97 -8.56
C ILE A 30 19.13 -14.15 -8.10
N GLN A 31 18.57 -15.34 -8.07
CA GLN A 31 19.21 -16.59 -7.65
C GLN A 31 19.08 -17.66 -8.74
N ASP A 32 19.87 -18.71 -8.59
CA ASP A 32 19.79 -19.88 -9.47
C ASP A 32 18.39 -20.51 -9.45
N ASN A 33 17.90 -20.91 -10.62
CA ASN A 33 16.57 -21.43 -10.91
C ASN A 33 15.40 -20.44 -10.76
N ASP A 34 15.67 -19.14 -10.67
CA ASP A 34 14.63 -18.12 -10.81
C ASP A 34 14.15 -18.00 -12.28
N LEU A 35 12.86 -17.79 -12.53
CA LEU A 35 12.40 -17.39 -13.86
C LEU A 35 12.56 -15.87 -13.98
N VAL A 36 13.55 -15.43 -14.76
CA VAL A 36 13.95 -14.02 -14.82
C VAL A 36 13.54 -13.40 -16.15
N SER A 37 13.04 -12.17 -16.08
CA SER A 37 12.77 -11.30 -17.22
C SER A 37 13.79 -10.17 -17.23
N PHE A 38 14.63 -10.08 -18.26
CA PHE A 38 15.70 -9.07 -18.34
C PHE A 38 15.96 -8.56 -19.76
N GLY A 39 16.65 -7.42 -19.85
CA GLY A 39 17.09 -6.80 -21.11
C GLY A 39 18.59 -6.53 -21.08
N TYR A 40 19.21 -6.40 -22.27
CA TYR A 40 20.62 -6.04 -22.45
C TYR A 40 20.91 -5.67 -23.90
N HIS A 41 22.01 -4.96 -24.13
CA HIS A 41 22.59 -4.71 -25.45
C HIS A 41 23.94 -5.42 -25.51
N LEU A 42 24.11 -6.38 -26.43
CA LEU A 42 25.37 -7.07 -26.63
C LEU A 42 26.15 -6.43 -27.78
N LEU A 43 27.35 -5.95 -27.50
CA LEU A 43 28.28 -5.43 -28.49
C LEU A 43 29.54 -6.29 -28.57
N VAL A 44 29.99 -6.56 -29.80
CA VAL A 44 31.25 -7.25 -30.08
C VAL A 44 31.99 -6.47 -31.15
N ASP A 45 33.25 -6.13 -30.91
CA ASP A 45 34.07 -5.29 -31.79
C ASP A 45 33.35 -3.96 -32.19
N GLY A 46 32.61 -3.38 -31.23
CA GLY A 46 31.84 -2.14 -31.42
C GLY A 46 30.53 -2.27 -32.23
N LYS A 47 30.12 -3.49 -32.60
CA LYS A 47 28.89 -3.75 -33.34
C LYS A 47 27.85 -4.40 -32.45
N THR A 48 26.60 -3.94 -32.53
CA THR A 48 25.47 -4.57 -31.84
C THR A 48 25.16 -5.92 -32.48
N ILE A 49 25.20 -6.97 -31.66
CA ILE A 49 24.83 -8.33 -32.05
C ILE A 49 23.40 -8.63 -31.61
N GLU A 50 23.07 -8.28 -30.36
CA GLU A 50 21.74 -8.51 -29.79
C GLU A 50 21.25 -7.31 -29.00
N TYR A 51 19.93 -7.18 -28.94
CA TYR A 51 19.25 -6.10 -28.24
C TYR A 51 17.93 -6.61 -27.65
N TYR A 52 17.79 -6.49 -26.34
CA TYR A 52 16.57 -6.74 -25.58
C TYR A 52 16.33 -5.57 -24.63
N ASP A 53 15.07 -5.13 -24.52
CA ASP A 53 14.68 -4.04 -23.63
C ASP A 53 13.36 -4.34 -22.91
N SER A 54 12.81 -3.35 -22.21
CA SER A 54 11.56 -3.52 -21.46
C SER A 54 10.33 -3.82 -22.31
N SER A 55 10.38 -3.50 -23.62
CA SER A 55 9.27 -3.78 -24.54
C SER A 55 9.29 -5.22 -25.05
N ILE A 56 10.48 -5.81 -25.19
CA ILE A 56 10.68 -7.20 -25.61
C ILE A 56 11.73 -7.85 -24.69
N PRO A 57 11.39 -8.10 -23.41
CA PRO A 57 12.36 -8.64 -22.47
C PRO A 57 12.62 -10.12 -22.75
N LYS A 58 13.85 -10.57 -22.50
CA LYS A 58 14.21 -11.98 -22.52
C LYS A 58 13.73 -12.63 -21.24
N LYS A 59 12.84 -13.61 -21.37
CA LYS A 59 12.34 -14.44 -20.25
C LYS A 59 12.96 -15.82 -20.32
N ILE A 60 13.65 -16.22 -19.26
CA ILE A 60 14.35 -17.50 -19.22
C ILE A 60 14.56 -17.96 -17.78
N LEU A 61 14.64 -19.28 -17.59
CA LEU A 61 15.03 -19.86 -16.31
C LEU A 61 16.53 -19.58 -16.09
N PHE A 62 16.85 -18.82 -15.05
CA PHE A 62 18.19 -18.34 -14.74
C PHE A 62 19.00 -19.46 -14.10
N ASN A 63 19.81 -20.14 -14.91
CA ASN A 63 20.79 -21.13 -14.46
C ASN A 63 21.95 -21.21 -15.45
N GLU A 64 23.02 -21.91 -15.04
CA GLU A 64 24.27 -22.04 -15.81
C GLU A 64 24.09 -22.68 -17.20
N ASN A 65 23.05 -23.48 -17.39
CA ASN A 65 22.81 -24.18 -18.66
C ASN A 65 22.03 -23.33 -19.67
N ASN A 66 21.21 -22.40 -19.18
CA ASN A 66 20.30 -21.59 -20.00
C ASN A 66 20.83 -20.19 -20.28
N ILE A 67 21.59 -19.60 -19.34
CA ILE A 67 22.22 -18.31 -19.54
C ILE A 67 23.59 -18.52 -20.14
N LYS A 68 23.68 -18.32 -21.46
CA LYS A 68 24.94 -18.31 -22.19
C LYS A 68 25.36 -16.89 -22.56
N PRO A 69 26.66 -16.58 -22.46
CA PRO A 69 27.75 -17.43 -21.97
C PRO A 69 27.81 -17.45 -20.43
N ILE A 70 28.63 -18.34 -19.86
CA ILE A 70 28.74 -18.50 -18.39
C ILE A 70 29.15 -17.21 -17.68
N GLY A 71 30.01 -16.38 -18.30
CA GLY A 71 30.42 -15.11 -17.73
C GLY A 71 29.27 -14.11 -17.56
N LEU A 72 28.21 -14.19 -18.38
CA LEU A 72 27.01 -13.38 -18.19
C LEU A 72 26.23 -13.84 -16.96
N TYR A 73 26.02 -15.15 -16.82
CA TYR A 73 25.35 -15.75 -15.67
C TYR A 73 25.99 -15.31 -14.34
N THR A 74 27.31 -15.48 -14.21
CA THR A 74 28.04 -15.18 -12.97
C THR A 74 27.93 -13.70 -12.58
N ARG A 75 27.91 -12.79 -13.57
CA ARG A 75 27.83 -11.34 -13.32
C ARG A 75 26.42 -10.86 -13.01
N MET A 76 25.41 -11.56 -13.52
CA MET A 76 24.01 -11.26 -13.24
C MET A 76 23.56 -11.79 -11.88
N LEU A 77 24.20 -12.83 -11.34
CA LEU A 77 23.83 -13.43 -10.05
C LEU A 77 23.78 -12.37 -8.94
N GLY A 78 22.67 -12.32 -8.20
CA GLY A 78 22.42 -11.35 -7.13
C GLY A 78 22.05 -9.94 -7.58
N MET A 79 21.89 -9.68 -8.89
CA MET A 79 21.33 -8.41 -9.36
C MET A 79 19.90 -8.22 -8.87
N LYS A 80 19.52 -6.99 -8.52
CA LYS A 80 18.17 -6.66 -8.07
C LYS A 80 17.26 -6.24 -9.22
N ILE A 81 15.95 -6.37 -9.01
CA ILE A 81 14.95 -5.86 -9.96
C ILE A 81 15.13 -4.33 -10.11
N GLY A 82 15.19 -3.85 -11.36
CA GLY A 82 15.45 -2.47 -11.74
C GLY A 82 16.92 -2.05 -11.69
N GLU A 83 17.83 -2.94 -11.26
CA GLU A 83 19.26 -2.66 -11.27
C GLU A 83 19.81 -2.71 -12.70
N LYS A 84 20.61 -1.69 -13.07
CA LYS A 84 21.29 -1.59 -14.36
C LYS A 84 22.79 -1.75 -14.19
N ARG A 85 23.39 -2.66 -14.95
CA ARG A 85 24.85 -2.86 -14.98
C ARG A 85 25.38 -3.05 -16.39
N ASN A 86 26.67 -2.73 -16.54
CA ASN A 86 27.44 -3.04 -17.74
C ASN A 86 28.47 -4.10 -17.35
N PHE A 87 28.69 -5.06 -18.25
CA PHE A 87 29.59 -6.18 -18.05
C PHE A 87 30.48 -6.38 -19.26
N ASP A 88 31.75 -6.63 -18.97
CA ASP A 88 32.67 -7.18 -19.96
C ASP A 88 32.89 -8.66 -19.62
N VAL A 89 32.55 -9.53 -20.57
CA VAL A 89 32.77 -10.97 -20.46
C VAL A 89 33.96 -11.32 -21.34
N PRO A 90 35.10 -11.73 -20.72
CA PRO A 90 36.31 -12.01 -21.46
C PRO A 90 36.16 -13.30 -22.28
N PRO A 91 37.00 -13.51 -23.31
CA PRO A 91 36.91 -14.66 -24.21
C PRO A 91 36.83 -16.02 -23.51
N GLU A 92 37.56 -16.21 -22.41
CA GLU A 92 37.61 -17.44 -21.62
C GLU A 92 36.30 -17.80 -20.91
N GLU A 93 35.44 -16.80 -20.66
CA GLU A 93 34.11 -16.97 -20.05
C GLU A 93 32.98 -16.74 -21.08
N GLY A 94 33.35 -16.59 -22.36
CA GLY A 94 32.48 -16.29 -23.49
C GLY A 94 31.85 -17.54 -24.12
N PHE A 95 31.52 -17.44 -25.41
CA PHE A 95 30.93 -18.55 -26.15
C PHE A 95 31.98 -19.59 -26.58
N ASP A 96 31.58 -20.86 -26.60
CA ASP A 96 32.38 -21.96 -27.14
C ASP A 96 32.23 -22.01 -28.67
N ALA A 97 33.29 -22.36 -29.39
CA ALA A 97 33.26 -22.47 -30.85
C ALA A 97 32.29 -23.55 -31.38
N SER A 98 31.94 -24.51 -30.52
CA SER A 98 30.96 -25.56 -30.81
C SER A 98 29.50 -25.12 -30.61
N ASP A 99 29.25 -23.93 -30.06
CA ASP A 99 27.88 -23.44 -29.88
C ASP A 99 27.20 -23.21 -31.25
N PRO A 100 26.04 -23.83 -31.51
CA PRO A 100 25.41 -23.78 -32.83
C PRO A 100 24.92 -22.38 -33.20
N ASP A 101 24.57 -21.55 -32.21
CA ASP A 101 23.97 -20.24 -32.44
C ASP A 101 25.02 -19.13 -32.36
N TYR A 102 26.00 -19.27 -31.47
CA TYR A 102 26.97 -18.21 -31.16
C TYR A 102 28.44 -18.62 -31.30
N GLY A 103 28.75 -19.80 -31.85
CA GLY A 103 30.13 -20.28 -31.98
C GLY A 103 31.04 -19.36 -32.80
N TYR A 104 30.49 -18.54 -33.70
CA TYR A 104 31.23 -17.52 -34.45
C TYR A 104 31.72 -16.35 -33.59
N LEU A 105 31.22 -16.21 -32.36
CA LEU A 105 31.66 -15.24 -31.34
C LEU A 105 32.73 -15.84 -30.40
N ALA A 106 33.11 -17.10 -30.57
CA ALA A 106 34.10 -17.73 -29.72
C ALA A 106 35.45 -17.01 -29.79
N GLY A 107 36.09 -16.85 -28.64
CA GLY A 107 37.37 -16.13 -28.53
C GLY A 107 37.24 -14.60 -28.58
N LYS A 108 36.03 -14.04 -28.56
CA LYS A 108 35.78 -12.58 -28.57
C LYS A 108 35.47 -12.03 -27.19
N LEU A 109 35.84 -10.78 -26.96
CA LEU A 109 35.40 -10.00 -25.81
C LEU A 109 33.95 -9.53 -26.05
N LEU A 110 33.08 -9.77 -25.07
CA LEU A 110 31.66 -9.46 -25.18
C LEU A 110 31.32 -8.30 -24.23
N HIS A 111 30.75 -7.24 -24.78
CA HIS A 111 30.34 -6.06 -24.03
C HIS A 111 28.83 -6.06 -23.85
N TYR A 112 28.35 -6.40 -22.66
CA TYR A 112 26.94 -6.28 -22.30
C TYR A 112 26.68 -4.91 -21.68
N GLN A 113 25.83 -4.11 -22.32
CA GLN A 113 25.44 -2.80 -21.84
C GLN A 113 23.98 -2.79 -21.41
N ASN A 114 23.68 -1.97 -20.40
CA ASN A 114 22.33 -1.76 -19.89
C ASN A 114 21.63 -3.08 -19.49
N VAL A 115 22.35 -4.01 -18.89
CA VAL A 115 21.74 -5.24 -18.37
C VAL A 115 20.81 -4.86 -17.24
N GLU A 116 19.52 -5.14 -17.39
CA GLU A 116 18.48 -4.73 -16.45
C GLU A 116 17.53 -5.89 -16.15
N ILE A 117 17.27 -6.14 -14.87
CA ILE A 117 16.28 -7.13 -14.43
C ILE A 117 14.91 -6.44 -14.31
N TYR A 118 13.96 -6.83 -15.15
CA TYR A 118 12.60 -6.27 -15.13
C TYR A 118 11.68 -6.98 -14.14
N GLY A 119 11.91 -8.27 -13.90
CA GLY A 119 11.09 -9.04 -12.98
C GLY A 119 11.63 -10.44 -12.74
N VAL A 120 11.21 -11.00 -11.60
CA VAL A 120 11.49 -12.38 -11.20
C VAL A 120 10.16 -13.05 -10.90
N GLU A 121 9.84 -14.09 -11.66
CA GLU A 121 8.71 -14.97 -11.42
C GLU A 121 9.24 -16.16 -10.61
N GLY A 122 9.17 -16.07 -9.29
CA GLY A 122 9.73 -17.12 -8.43
C GLY A 122 9.05 -18.47 -8.69
N VAL A 123 9.80 -19.46 -9.17
CA VAL A 123 9.40 -20.87 -9.04
C VAL A 123 9.76 -21.28 -7.62
N SER A 124 9.01 -20.74 -6.65
CA SER A 124 8.95 -21.12 -5.24
C SER A 124 10.14 -21.95 -4.74
N SER A 125 11.35 -21.40 -4.72
CA SER A 125 12.40 -21.98 -3.88
C SER A 125 11.86 -21.85 -2.47
N THR A 126 11.55 -22.99 -1.85
CA THR A 126 11.12 -23.17 -0.47
C THR A 126 12.21 -22.65 0.46
N THR A 127 12.39 -21.33 0.51
CA THR A 127 12.98 -20.66 1.64
C THR A 127 11.95 -20.79 2.74
N SER A 128 12.26 -21.65 3.69
CA SER A 128 11.62 -21.80 4.99
C SER A 128 11.63 -20.47 5.74
N SER A 129 10.77 -19.53 5.33
CA SER A 129 10.24 -18.51 6.23
C SER A 129 9.38 -19.23 7.27
N PRO A 130 9.52 -18.89 8.57
CA PRO A 130 8.72 -19.52 9.60
C PRO A 130 7.25 -19.32 9.25
N SER A 131 6.52 -20.42 9.29
CA SER A 131 5.11 -20.59 8.98
C SER A 131 4.19 -19.73 9.86
N GLY A 132 4.27 -18.42 9.69
CA GLY A 132 3.29 -17.46 10.17
C GLY A 132 2.12 -17.46 9.21
N ASN A 133 1.02 -18.07 9.63
CA ASN A 133 -0.23 -18.20 8.89
C ASN A 133 -0.79 -16.81 8.47
N PHE A 134 -0.37 -16.28 7.31
CA PHE A 134 -0.75 -14.93 6.83
C PHE A 134 -2.25 -14.79 6.52
N ASN A 135 -2.96 -15.91 6.28
CA ASN A 135 -4.41 -15.90 6.20
C ASN A 135 -5.02 -15.52 7.55
N PHE A 136 -4.48 -16.02 8.66
CA PHE A 136 -4.95 -15.69 10.00
C PHE A 136 -4.74 -14.20 10.33
N LEU A 137 -3.62 -13.59 9.94
CA LEU A 137 -3.37 -12.17 10.16
C LEU A 137 -4.33 -11.28 9.37
N LYS A 138 -4.62 -11.63 8.10
CA LYS A 138 -5.65 -10.94 7.30
C LYS A 138 -7.05 -11.08 7.91
N PHE A 139 -7.39 -12.26 8.43
CA PHE A 139 -8.65 -12.47 9.16
C PHE A 139 -8.72 -11.65 10.45
N ILE A 140 -7.63 -11.55 11.23
CA ILE A 140 -7.57 -10.72 12.44
C ILE A 140 -7.77 -9.24 12.11
N ILE A 141 -7.10 -8.73 11.06
CA ILE A 141 -7.24 -7.32 10.66
C ILE A 141 -8.68 -7.01 10.24
N VAL A 142 -9.31 -7.87 9.44
CA VAL A 142 -10.71 -7.70 9.01
C VAL A 142 -11.69 -7.79 10.19
N LEU A 143 -11.51 -8.76 11.10
CA LEU A 143 -12.34 -8.90 12.30
C LEU A 143 -12.18 -7.71 13.25
N SER A 144 -10.95 -7.18 13.40
CA SER A 144 -10.69 -5.99 14.22
C SER A 144 -11.36 -4.74 13.65
N GLY A 145 -11.43 -4.61 12.32
CA GLY A 145 -12.09 -3.49 11.65
C GLY A 145 -13.60 -3.49 11.86
N ILE A 146 -14.25 -4.64 11.73
CA ILE A 146 -15.70 -4.78 11.95
C ILE A 146 -16.04 -4.59 13.44
N GLY A 147 -15.27 -5.23 14.34
CA GLY A 147 -15.44 -5.09 15.78
C GLY A 147 -15.28 -3.64 16.26
N GLY A 148 -14.22 -2.96 15.82
CA GLY A 148 -13.98 -1.56 16.16
C GLY A 148 -15.10 -0.63 15.67
N SER A 149 -15.62 -0.87 14.46
CA SER A 149 -16.72 -0.10 13.89
C SER A 149 -18.00 -0.25 14.72
N LEU A 150 -18.34 -1.46 15.15
CA LEU A 150 -19.51 -1.72 16.00
C LEU A 150 -19.38 -1.08 17.39
N VAL A 151 -18.18 -1.10 17.99
CA VAL A 151 -17.91 -0.43 19.28
C VAL A 151 -18.09 1.08 19.16
N LEU A 152 -17.59 1.71 18.10
CA LEU A 152 -17.76 3.16 17.89
C LEU A 152 -19.23 3.53 17.68
N ILE A 153 -19.99 2.75 16.91
CA ILE A 153 -21.43 2.95 16.73
C ILE A 153 -22.16 2.79 18.08
N TYR A 154 -21.82 1.77 18.87
CA TYR A 154 -22.41 1.55 20.19
C TYR A 154 -22.08 2.68 21.18
N CYS A 155 -20.84 3.13 21.22
CA CYS A 155 -20.42 4.29 22.01
C CYS A 155 -21.17 5.55 21.56
N GLY A 156 -21.31 5.78 20.25
CA GLY A 156 -22.15 6.84 19.69
C GLY A 156 -23.59 6.74 20.21
N PHE A 157 -24.28 5.62 20.06
CA PHE A 157 -25.68 5.53 20.49
C PHE A 157 -25.87 5.61 22.02
N LYS A 158 -24.96 5.04 22.82
CA LYS A 158 -25.13 4.93 24.28
C LYS A 158 -24.56 6.11 25.05
N VAL A 159 -23.45 6.69 24.60
CA VAL A 159 -22.72 7.76 25.31
C VAL A 159 -23.15 9.14 24.82
N TYR A 160 -23.49 9.31 23.54
CA TYR A 160 -23.91 10.59 22.98
C TYR A 160 -25.15 11.22 23.64
N PRO A 161 -26.22 10.47 24.00
CA PRO A 161 -27.33 11.09 24.72
C PRO A 161 -26.93 11.56 26.13
N LYS A 162 -25.91 10.98 26.77
CA LYS A 162 -25.48 11.42 28.11
C LYS A 162 -24.63 12.69 28.10
N LEU A 163 -23.95 13.01 26.99
CA LEU A 163 -23.07 14.19 26.89
C LEU A 163 -23.79 15.49 26.49
N PHE A 164 -24.94 15.41 25.79
CA PHE A 164 -25.58 16.62 25.23
C PHE A 164 -26.80 17.15 26.00
N PHE A 165 -27.31 16.44 27.02
CA PHE A 165 -28.36 17.01 27.87
C PHE A 165 -27.76 17.95 28.90
N LYS A 166 -27.80 19.24 28.58
CA LYS A 166 -27.45 20.30 29.52
C LYS A 166 -28.32 20.17 30.77
N LYS A 167 -27.69 20.04 31.93
CA LYS A 167 -28.35 20.00 33.23
C LYS A 167 -28.64 21.43 33.69
N CYS A 168 -29.66 21.58 34.51
CA CYS A 168 -29.98 22.83 35.19
C CYS A 168 -28.85 23.16 36.18
N SER A 169 -28.29 24.36 36.12
CA SER A 169 -27.19 24.79 37.00
C SER A 169 -27.55 24.86 38.49
N ILE A 170 -28.83 24.74 38.86
CA ILE A 170 -29.29 24.73 40.26
C ILE A 170 -29.63 23.32 40.74
N CYS A 171 -30.51 22.61 40.02
CA CYS A 171 -31.12 21.37 40.51
C CYS A 171 -30.68 20.11 39.77
N ASN A 172 -29.73 20.22 38.84
CA ASN A 172 -29.20 19.13 38.01
C ASN A 172 -30.24 18.33 37.17
N LYS A 173 -31.52 18.73 37.16
CA LYS A 173 -32.56 18.20 36.25
C LYS A 173 -32.34 18.68 34.81
N LYS A 174 -32.98 18.05 33.83
CA LYS A 174 -32.88 18.41 32.40
C LYS A 174 -33.21 19.90 32.17
N ALA A 175 -32.27 20.66 31.62
CA ALA A 175 -32.51 22.05 31.25
C ALA A 175 -33.33 22.13 29.96
N ILE A 176 -34.25 23.10 29.91
CA ILE A 176 -35.15 23.30 28.76
C ILE A 176 -34.64 24.46 27.89
N GLY A 177 -33.85 25.36 28.46
CA GLY A 177 -33.27 26.49 27.76
C GLY A 177 -32.10 27.12 28.51
N LYS A 178 -31.56 28.19 27.92
CA LYS A 178 -30.51 29.02 28.49
C LYS A 178 -30.99 30.45 28.74
N CYS A 179 -30.48 31.09 29.79
CA CYS A 179 -30.73 32.51 30.01
C CYS A 179 -30.14 33.32 28.84
N SER A 180 -30.93 34.24 28.28
CA SER A 180 -30.48 35.14 27.20
C SER A 180 -29.31 36.04 27.58
N LYS A 181 -29.19 36.40 28.87
CA LYS A 181 -28.19 37.36 29.36
C LYS A 181 -26.86 36.68 29.74
N CYS A 182 -26.90 35.62 30.55
CA CYS A 182 -25.69 34.95 31.05
C CYS A 182 -25.39 33.58 30.41
N GLY A 183 -26.27 33.06 29.54
CA GLY A 183 -26.06 31.78 28.84
C GLY A 183 -26.18 30.51 29.70
N GLN A 184 -26.38 30.64 31.02
CA GLN A 184 -26.54 29.50 31.93
C GLN A 184 -27.83 28.72 31.66
N SER A 185 -27.78 27.40 31.84
CA SER A 185 -28.87 26.48 31.49
C SER A 185 -29.77 26.21 32.69
N TYR A 186 -31.09 26.34 32.51
CA TYR A 186 -32.06 26.18 33.60
C TYR A 186 -33.26 25.31 33.18
N CYS A 187 -33.86 24.64 34.16
CA CYS A 187 -35.18 24.04 34.01
C CYS A 187 -36.28 25.09 34.27
N ILE A 188 -37.51 24.79 33.85
CA ILE A 188 -38.63 25.75 33.94
C ILE A 188 -38.98 26.12 35.38
N HIS A 189 -38.85 25.18 36.33
CA HIS A 189 -39.15 25.43 37.73
C HIS A 189 -38.13 26.36 38.40
N CYS A 190 -36.83 26.16 38.13
CA CYS A 190 -35.76 26.99 38.68
C CYS A 190 -35.72 28.40 38.06
N PHE A 191 -36.27 28.58 36.86
CA PHE A 191 -36.30 29.88 36.18
C PHE A 191 -37.59 30.67 36.45
N ARG A 192 -38.53 30.16 37.27
CA ARG A 192 -39.86 30.79 37.47
C ARG A 192 -39.79 32.23 37.96
N ASN A 193 -38.79 32.56 38.78
CA ASN A 193 -38.58 33.90 39.33
C ASN A 193 -37.47 34.69 38.59
N GLY A 194 -37.02 34.20 37.44
CA GLY A 194 -35.90 34.75 36.68
C GLY A 194 -34.57 34.02 36.94
N CYS A 195 -33.51 34.48 36.28
CA CYS A 195 -32.18 33.89 36.37
C CYS A 195 -31.50 34.23 37.72
N PRO A 196 -31.15 33.25 38.57
CA PRO A 196 -30.53 33.52 39.87
C PRO A 196 -29.16 34.21 39.78
N SER A 197 -28.43 34.00 38.68
CA SER A 197 -27.07 34.55 38.52
C SER A 197 -27.03 35.98 37.97
N CYS A 198 -28.09 36.47 37.31
CA CYS A 198 -28.03 37.77 36.62
C CYS A 198 -29.36 38.55 36.58
N ASN A 199 -30.40 38.08 37.27
CA ASN A 199 -31.76 38.61 37.28
C ASN A 199 -32.43 38.78 35.90
N GLY A 200 -31.90 38.12 34.86
CA GLY A 200 -32.51 38.10 33.53
C GLY A 200 -33.85 37.36 33.53
N ARG A 201 -34.86 37.93 32.85
CA ARG A 201 -36.24 37.37 32.80
C ARG A 201 -36.55 36.53 31.56
N THR A 202 -35.62 36.46 30.60
CA THR A 202 -35.86 35.79 29.31
C THR A 202 -35.07 34.48 29.19
N LEU A 203 -35.80 33.37 28.99
CA LEU A 203 -35.27 32.02 28.78
C LEU A 203 -35.40 31.61 27.30
N VAL A 204 -34.27 31.38 26.63
CA VAL A 204 -34.23 30.89 25.24
C VAL A 204 -34.24 29.37 25.26
N ARG A 205 -35.35 28.76 24.80
CA ARG A 205 -35.48 27.29 24.74
C ARG A 205 -34.54 26.69 23.70
N PHE A 206 -33.99 25.52 23.99
CA PHE A 206 -33.24 24.76 23.00
C PHE A 206 -34.19 24.33 21.87
N LYS A 207 -33.77 24.46 20.60
CA LYS A 207 -34.55 23.94 19.47
C LYS A 207 -34.67 22.42 19.64
N LYS A 208 -35.91 21.93 19.61
CA LYS A 208 -36.21 20.50 19.58
C LYS A 208 -35.85 19.91 18.24
#